data_AF-A0A917NGU8-F1
#
_entry.id   AF-A0A917NGU8-F1
#
_cell.length_a   1.000
_cell.length_b   1.000
_cell.length_c   1.000
_cell.angle_alpha   90.00
_cell.angle_beta   90.00
_cell.angle_gamma   90.00
#
_symmetry.space_group_name_H-M   'P 1'
#
loop_
_entity.id
_entity.type
_entity.pdbx_description
1 polymer ?
#
loop_
_entity_poly.entity_id
_entity_poly.type
_entity_poly.pdbx_seq_one_letter_code
_entity_poly.pdbx_strand_id
1 'polypeptide(L)'
;MCVSFSRTRAACFHFIVVADGHRAWVSMLLRRLSAEYEEKWIVGVGHPVQGLAEWQKGWISSWVNWGVHQASGGQGDGIFPARGADETWGEREKKGFRLALLRGDAGAARSQITASLSRALLTSPAHFARMVFRLLLEIEEYAVAAGVDLQPALQLWLQPDRVWRMYSVQSASDYLMSLVNEVLQEVANRVRKVKSSEALAADVRRFLEENYMYDLTLQDVAERYHYNVSYFAEVFRRATGKTFVEYLTEIRMRHAAELLRDESISLASVAELTGFASVSYFSSKFKRCFGVTPSEYRRKLQS
;
A
#
# COMPACT_ATOMS: atom_id res chain seq x y z
N MET A 1 -8.46 25.58 -6.07
CA MET A 1 -9.36 26.22 -5.09
C MET A 1 -10.19 25.11 -4.47
N CYS A 2 -10.05 24.83 -3.18
CA CYS A 2 -10.87 23.83 -2.48
C CYS A 2 -11.19 24.38 -1.09
N VAL A 3 -12.47 24.57 -0.78
CA VAL A 3 -12.96 25.17 0.47
C VAL A 3 -13.51 24.04 1.32
N SER A 4 -12.95 23.81 2.51
CA SER A 4 -13.50 22.88 3.49
C SER A 4 -14.12 23.65 4.64
N PHE A 5 -15.32 23.25 5.06
CA PHE A 5 -16.09 23.90 6.13
C PHE A 5 -16.01 23.06 7.41
N SER A 6 -15.66 23.67 8.54
CA SER A 6 -15.83 23.07 9.87
C SER A 6 -16.75 23.93 10.73
N ARG A 7 -17.76 23.30 11.32
CA ARG A 7 -18.97 23.95 11.83
C ARG A 7 -18.92 24.37 13.31
N THR A 8 -17.79 24.32 14.02
CA THR A 8 -17.82 24.54 15.49
C THR A 8 -16.72 25.39 16.15
N ARG A 9 -15.94 26.18 15.39
CA ARG A 9 -15.13 27.39 15.78
C ARG A 9 -13.77 27.38 15.07
N ALA A 10 -13.40 28.56 14.54
CA ALA A 10 -12.39 28.84 13.51
C ALA A 10 -12.68 28.16 12.15
N ALA A 11 -13.30 28.90 11.23
CA ALA A 11 -13.40 28.49 9.84
C ALA A 11 -12.00 28.48 9.21
N CYS A 12 -11.40 27.30 9.08
CA CYS A 12 -10.09 27.13 8.47
C CYS A 12 -10.25 27.05 6.94
N PHE A 13 -9.66 27.99 6.22
CA PHE A 13 -9.65 28.01 4.76
C PHE A 13 -8.26 27.61 4.25
N HIS A 14 -8.21 26.65 3.32
CA HIS A 14 -6.97 26.24 2.68
C HIS A 14 -6.93 26.70 1.22
N PHE A 15 -5.78 27.26 0.82
CA PHE A 15 -5.57 27.77 -0.52
C PHE A 15 -4.30 27.18 -1.13
N ILE A 16 -4.43 26.69 -2.35
CA ILE A 16 -3.29 26.28 -3.18
C ILE A 16 -3.00 27.44 -4.11
N VAL A 17 -1.76 27.95 -4.08
CA VAL A 17 -1.31 29.07 -4.90
C VAL A 17 -0.15 28.59 -5.76
N VAL A 18 -0.20 28.86 -7.07
CA VAL A 18 0.90 28.57 -7.99
C VAL A 18 2.08 29.47 -7.63
N ALA A 19 3.30 28.92 -7.66
CA ALA A 19 4.49 29.55 -7.13
C ALA A 19 4.88 30.80 -7.95
N ASP A 20 4.28 31.94 -7.59
CA ASP A 20 4.82 33.31 -7.64
C ASP A 20 3.76 34.25 -7.00
N GLY A 21 4.17 35.13 -6.08
CA GLY A 21 3.26 36.12 -5.49
C GLY A 21 2.37 35.67 -4.31
N HIS A 22 2.56 34.47 -3.76
CA HIS A 22 1.75 33.97 -2.62
C HIS A 22 1.71 34.94 -1.42
N ARG A 23 2.82 35.64 -1.11
CA ARG A 23 2.84 36.64 -0.02
C ARG A 23 1.95 37.84 -0.33
N ALA A 24 2.02 38.39 -1.55
CA ALA A 24 1.21 39.53 -1.94
C ALA A 24 -0.28 39.20 -1.92
N TRP A 25 -0.63 38.00 -2.40
CA TRP A 25 -2.00 37.48 -2.35
C TRP A 25 -2.48 37.27 -0.91
N VAL A 26 -1.68 36.63 -0.04
CA VAL A 26 -2.02 36.44 1.37
C VAL A 26 -2.18 37.79 2.10
N SER A 27 -1.29 38.76 1.86
CA SER A 27 -1.40 40.10 2.45
C SER A 27 -2.61 40.87 1.94
N MET A 28 -3.01 40.70 0.68
CA MET A 28 -4.26 41.27 0.15
C MET A 28 -5.48 40.64 0.83
N LEU A 29 -5.49 39.30 0.94
CA LEU A 29 -6.59 38.56 1.57
C LEU A 29 -6.78 38.98 3.03
N LEU A 30 -5.70 38.99 3.82
CA LEU A 30 -5.73 39.42 5.22
C LEU A 30 -6.29 40.85 5.37
N ARG A 31 -5.82 41.79 4.54
CA ARG A 31 -6.33 43.17 4.57
C ARG A 31 -7.83 43.26 4.31
N ARG A 32 -8.36 42.47 3.37
CA ARG A 32 -9.80 42.46 3.07
C ARG A 32 -10.60 41.84 4.23
N LEU A 33 -10.13 40.72 4.76
CA LEU A 33 -10.80 40.04 5.86
C LEU A 33 -10.82 40.88 7.14
N SER A 34 -9.71 41.52 7.51
CA SER A 34 -9.66 42.41 8.68
C SER A 34 -10.45 43.72 8.49
N ALA A 35 -10.77 44.10 7.25
CA ALA A 35 -11.61 45.27 6.97
C ALA A 35 -13.12 44.96 7.05
N GLU A 36 -13.49 43.69 6.84
CA GLU A 36 -14.88 43.24 6.77
C GLU A 36 -15.33 42.51 8.04
N TYR A 37 -14.40 42.00 8.84
CA TYR A 37 -14.65 41.24 10.06
C TYR A 37 -13.74 41.73 11.20
N GLU A 38 -14.28 41.86 12.42
CA GLU A 38 -13.53 42.26 13.63
C GLU A 38 -12.63 41.13 14.20
N GLU A 39 -12.67 39.94 13.59
CA GLU A 39 -11.86 38.81 14.02
C GLU A 39 -10.38 38.93 13.58
N LYS A 40 -9.48 38.34 14.38
CA LYS A 40 -8.05 38.24 14.04
C LYS A 40 -7.80 37.03 13.15
N TRP A 41 -6.98 37.20 12.12
CA TRP A 41 -6.74 36.18 11.11
C TRP A 41 -5.28 35.70 11.12
N ILE A 42 -5.10 34.37 11.17
CA ILE A 42 -3.78 33.73 11.18
C ILE A 42 -3.61 32.95 9.88
N VAL A 43 -2.48 33.11 9.19
CA VAL A 43 -2.15 32.35 7.98
C VAL A 43 -0.86 31.56 8.15
N GLY A 44 -0.97 30.23 8.12
CA GLY A 44 0.16 29.32 8.03
C GLY A 44 0.55 29.08 6.58
N VAL A 45 1.80 29.39 6.21
CA VAL A 45 2.31 29.13 4.86
C VAL A 45 3.11 27.84 4.86
N GLY A 46 2.71 26.88 4.03
CA GLY A 46 3.40 25.59 3.90
C GLY A 46 4.68 25.67 3.06
N HIS A 47 5.43 24.57 3.03
CA HIS A 47 6.51 24.41 2.08
C HIS A 47 5.96 24.33 0.66
N PRO A 48 6.66 24.91 -0.33
CA PRO A 48 6.34 24.69 -1.73
C PRO A 48 6.50 23.21 -2.07
N VAL A 49 5.61 22.68 -2.91
CA VAL A 49 5.59 21.29 -3.36
C VAL A 49 5.40 21.23 -4.87
N GLN A 50 5.93 20.20 -5.52
CA GLN A 50 5.84 20.04 -6.97
C GLN A 50 4.86 18.93 -7.35
N GLY A 51 3.87 19.29 -8.16
CA GLY A 51 2.87 18.36 -8.66
C GLY A 51 1.77 18.00 -7.66
N LEU A 52 0.66 17.47 -8.18
CA LEU A 52 -0.50 17.12 -7.37
C LEU A 52 -0.20 15.94 -6.43
N ALA A 53 0.82 15.12 -6.68
CA ALA A 53 1.19 14.00 -5.81
C ALA A 53 1.78 14.46 -4.46
N GLU A 54 2.43 15.63 -4.43
CA GLU A 54 3.09 16.15 -3.24
C GLU A 54 2.25 17.18 -2.46
N TRP A 55 1.04 17.49 -2.95
CA TRP A 55 0.15 18.51 -2.37
C TRP A 55 -0.06 18.31 -0.86
N GLN A 56 -0.12 17.05 -0.41
CA GLN A 56 -0.32 16.65 0.97
C GLN A 56 0.81 17.14 1.89
N LYS A 57 2.07 17.11 1.42
CA LYS A 57 3.23 17.61 2.17
C LYS A 57 3.13 19.14 2.37
N GLY A 58 2.66 19.85 1.33
CA GLY A 58 2.44 21.30 1.35
C GLY A 58 1.28 21.70 2.28
N TRP A 59 0.18 20.94 2.24
CA TRP A 59 -0.95 21.14 3.13
C TRP A 59 -0.56 20.93 4.60
N ILE A 60 0.07 19.80 4.95
CA ILE A 60 0.48 19.49 6.33
C ILE A 60 1.38 20.57 6.88
N SER A 61 2.40 20.99 6.11
CA SER A 61 3.31 22.05 6.55
C SER A 61 2.58 23.39 6.76
N SER A 62 1.62 23.76 5.90
CA SER A 62 0.82 24.98 6.07
C SER A 62 -0.04 24.94 7.33
N TRP A 63 -0.70 23.80 7.57
CA TRP A 63 -1.63 23.59 8.66
C TRP A 63 -0.91 23.55 10.01
N VAL A 64 0.24 22.90 10.04
CA VAL A 64 1.16 22.88 11.16
C VAL A 64 1.60 24.30 11.55
N ASN A 65 1.98 25.12 10.57
CA ASN A 65 2.45 26.49 10.83
C ASN A 65 1.33 27.38 11.38
N TRP A 66 0.10 27.16 10.90
CA TRP A 66 -1.09 27.81 11.45
C TRP A 66 -1.34 27.42 12.92
N GLY A 67 -1.26 26.13 13.22
CA GLY A 67 -1.57 25.62 14.56
C GLY A 67 -0.53 25.92 15.65
N VAL A 68 0.77 26.00 15.30
CA VAL A 68 1.85 26.41 16.24
C VAL A 68 1.54 27.78 16.86
N HIS A 69 1.02 28.72 16.05
CA HIS A 69 0.76 30.09 16.49
C HIS A 69 -0.40 30.17 17.48
N GLN A 70 -1.50 29.44 17.26
CA GLN A 70 -2.61 29.38 18.23
C GLN A 70 -2.14 28.84 19.60
N ALA A 71 -1.32 27.80 19.60
CA ALA A 71 -0.81 27.20 20.84
C ALA A 71 0.19 28.10 21.59
N SER A 72 0.83 29.04 20.89
CA SER A 72 1.84 29.95 21.46
C SER A 72 1.21 31.21 22.08
N GLY A 73 -0.12 31.34 22.09
CA GLY A 73 -0.81 32.52 22.60
C GLY A 73 -0.52 33.80 21.80
N GLY A 74 -0.08 33.65 20.54
CA GLY A 74 0.33 34.77 19.71
C GLY A 74 -0.83 35.73 19.43
N GLN A 75 -0.71 36.97 19.91
CA GLN A 75 -1.64 38.05 19.59
C GLN A 75 -1.12 38.80 18.35
N GLY A 76 -1.80 38.67 17.21
CA GLY A 76 -1.55 39.50 16.03
C GLY A 76 -1.88 38.83 14.70
N ASP A 77 -2.16 39.65 13.67
CA ASP A 77 -2.26 39.22 12.28
C ASP A 77 -0.85 38.95 11.72
N GLY A 78 -0.64 37.87 10.98
CA GLY A 78 0.70 37.54 10.47
C GLY A 78 0.79 36.37 9.49
N ILE A 79 1.83 36.41 8.66
CA ILE A 79 2.22 35.32 7.75
C ILE A 79 3.36 34.54 8.40
N PHE A 80 3.13 33.27 8.71
CA PHE A 80 4.14 32.42 9.36
C PHE A 80 4.79 31.47 8.34
N PRO A 81 6.06 31.72 7.96
CA PRO A 81 6.77 30.87 7.03
C PRO A 81 7.19 29.56 7.70
N ALA A 82 7.35 28.52 6.91
CA ALA A 82 7.87 27.25 7.40
C ALA A 82 9.33 27.40 7.87
N ARG A 83 9.54 27.51 9.18
CA ARG A 83 10.86 27.39 9.83
C ARG A 83 10.90 26.10 10.64
N GLY A 84 11.92 25.27 10.39
CA GLY A 84 12.23 24.06 11.18
C GLY A 84 11.37 22.84 10.86
N ALA A 85 11.44 22.34 9.61
CA ALA A 85 10.74 21.13 9.16
C ALA A 85 11.57 19.83 9.21
N ASP A 86 12.84 19.93 9.58
CA ASP A 86 13.71 18.80 9.91
C ASP A 86 13.78 18.71 11.44
N GLU A 87 13.62 17.60 12.16
CA GLU A 87 13.61 16.16 11.92
C GLU A 87 13.18 15.59 13.29
N THR A 88 12.11 14.81 13.45
CA THR A 88 11.91 14.08 14.73
C THR A 88 11.09 12.79 14.59
N TRP A 89 11.16 12.12 13.43
CA TRP A 89 10.87 10.68 13.41
C TRP A 89 12.02 10.00 12.69
N GLY A 90 12.91 9.38 13.46
CA GLY A 90 14.13 8.80 12.91
C GLY A 90 13.79 7.61 12.01
N GLU A 91 14.55 7.43 10.92
CA GLU A 91 14.38 6.31 10.00
C GLU A 91 14.34 4.93 10.69
N ARG A 92 15.09 4.79 11.79
CA ARG A 92 15.07 3.58 12.62
C ARG A 92 13.69 3.33 13.24
N GLU A 93 13.05 4.37 13.75
CA GLU A 93 11.74 4.30 14.43
C GLU A 93 10.64 4.05 13.41
N LYS A 94 10.73 4.71 12.25
CA LYS A 94 9.86 4.46 11.10
C LYS A 94 9.93 3.02 10.64
N LYS A 95 11.14 2.49 10.44
CA LYS A 95 11.35 1.08 10.08
C LYS A 95 10.81 0.13 11.15
N GLY A 96 11.02 0.45 12.44
CA GLY A 96 10.50 -0.31 13.56
C GLY A 96 8.97 -0.38 13.58
N PHE A 97 8.30 0.73 13.29
CA PHE A 97 6.85 0.82 13.30
C PHE A 97 6.25 0.03 12.13
N ARG A 98 6.79 0.22 10.93
CA ARG A 98 6.41 -0.56 9.75
C ARG A 98 6.57 -2.06 9.97
N LEU A 99 7.66 -2.48 10.61
CA LEU A 99 7.89 -3.89 10.93
C LEU A 99 6.84 -4.44 11.92
N ALA A 100 6.41 -3.64 12.89
CA ALA A 100 5.33 -4.03 13.81
C ALA A 100 4.01 -4.24 13.07
N LEU A 101 3.65 -3.32 12.15
CA LEU A 101 2.45 -3.46 11.31
C LEU A 101 2.50 -4.71 10.43
N LEU A 102 3.64 -4.94 9.75
CA LEU A 102 3.86 -6.12 8.89
C LEU A 102 3.73 -7.44 9.66
N ARG A 103 4.11 -7.47 10.93
CA ARG A 103 4.01 -8.66 11.78
C ARG A 103 2.65 -8.82 12.46
N GLY A 104 1.76 -7.84 12.33
CA GLY A 104 0.50 -7.78 13.09
C GLY A 104 0.71 -7.61 14.60
N ASP A 105 1.87 -7.08 15.01
CA ASP A 105 2.23 -6.89 16.41
C ASP A 105 1.64 -5.57 16.94
N ALA A 106 0.37 -5.62 17.33
CA ALA A 106 -0.35 -4.47 17.89
C ALA A 106 0.30 -3.93 19.19
N GLY A 107 0.96 -4.79 19.96
CA GLY A 107 1.66 -4.40 21.20
C GLY A 107 2.91 -3.56 20.92
N ALA A 108 3.73 -4.00 19.97
CA ALA A 108 4.88 -3.24 19.51
C ALA A 108 4.48 -1.93 18.80
N ALA A 109 3.41 -1.95 18.00
CA ALA A 109 2.87 -0.76 17.37
C ALA A 109 2.41 0.29 18.40
N ARG A 110 1.62 -0.13 19.41
CA ARG A 110 1.17 0.74 20.51
C ARG A 110 2.34 1.35 21.26
N SER A 111 3.33 0.53 21.64
CA SER A 111 4.53 1.00 22.36
C SER A 111 5.28 2.10 21.59
N GLN A 112 5.45 1.91 20.27
CA GLN A 112 6.13 2.88 19.42
C GLN A 112 5.34 4.17 19.19
N ILE A 113 4.01 4.06 19.00
CA ILE A 113 3.10 5.21 18.91
C ILE A 113 3.20 6.05 20.18
N THR A 114 3.00 5.44 21.36
CA THR A 114 3.04 6.12 22.65
C THR A 114 4.40 6.79 22.88
N ALA A 115 5.52 6.10 22.63
CA ALA A 115 6.85 6.66 22.82
C ALA A 115 7.12 7.86 21.89
N SER A 116 6.67 7.79 20.63
CA SER A 116 6.84 8.87 19.65
C SER A 116 5.99 10.09 20.00
N LEU A 117 4.74 9.87 20.38
CA LEU A 117 3.83 10.92 20.82
C LEU A 117 4.31 11.60 22.11
N SER A 118 4.77 10.85 23.11
CA SER A 118 5.31 11.39 24.35
C SER A 118 6.50 12.31 24.11
N ARG A 119 7.48 11.89 23.29
CA ARG A 119 8.63 12.74 22.94
C ARG A 119 8.23 13.98 22.15
N ALA A 120 7.30 13.82 21.22
CA ALA A 120 6.80 14.94 20.43
C ALA A 120 6.07 15.98 21.32
N LEU A 121 5.28 15.52 22.30
CA LEU A 121 4.60 16.38 23.25
C LEU A 121 5.56 17.14 24.18
N LEU A 122 6.64 16.48 24.63
CA LEU A 122 7.71 17.13 25.40
C LEU A 122 8.39 18.25 24.61
N THR A 123 8.38 18.18 23.28
CA THR A 123 8.95 19.23 22.43
C THR A 123 8.00 20.42 22.31
N SER A 124 6.75 20.19 21.92
CA SER A 124 5.67 21.19 21.90
C SER A 124 4.34 20.56 21.46
N PRO A 125 3.19 21.22 21.73
CA PRO A 125 1.89 20.78 21.18
C PRO A 125 1.87 20.64 19.65
N ALA A 126 2.60 21.49 18.93
CA ALA A 126 2.70 21.41 17.49
C ALA A 126 3.47 20.17 17.01
N HIS A 127 4.54 19.80 17.70
CA HIS A 127 5.30 18.58 17.41
C HIS A 127 4.45 17.34 17.68
N PHE A 128 3.68 17.34 18.77
CA PHE A 128 2.69 16.30 19.04
C PHE A 128 1.69 16.14 17.90
N ALA A 129 1.03 17.22 17.48
CA ALA A 129 0.09 17.19 16.36
C ALA A 129 0.74 16.67 15.08
N ARG A 130 1.95 17.16 14.72
CA ARG A 130 2.74 16.66 13.58
C ARG A 130 2.96 15.16 13.67
N MET A 131 3.31 14.65 14.85
CA MET A 131 3.58 13.23 15.04
C MET A 131 2.32 12.38 14.87
N VAL A 132 1.17 12.84 15.37
CA VAL A 132 -0.12 12.17 15.13
C VAL A 132 -0.38 12.06 13.63
N PHE A 133 -0.21 13.13 12.87
CA PHE A 133 -0.38 13.09 11.41
C PHE A 133 0.62 12.17 10.72
N ARG A 134 1.90 12.17 11.12
CA ARG A 134 2.90 11.26 10.53
C ARG A 134 2.54 9.80 10.74
N LEU A 135 2.15 9.44 11.97
CA LEU A 135 1.73 8.06 12.27
C LEU A 135 0.47 7.68 11.49
N LEU A 136 -0.48 8.60 11.34
CA LEU A 136 -1.66 8.39 10.49
C LEU A 136 -1.27 8.09 9.04
N LEU A 137 -0.41 8.92 8.43
CA LEU A 137 0.05 8.73 7.05
C LEU A 137 0.71 7.37 6.83
N GLU A 138 1.45 6.89 7.83
CA GLU A 138 2.15 5.62 7.72
C GLU A 138 1.21 4.42 7.88
N ILE A 139 0.16 4.58 8.68
CA ILE A 139 -0.93 3.61 8.75
C ILE A 139 -1.70 3.58 7.42
N GLU A 140 -1.97 4.74 6.83
CA GLU A 140 -2.61 4.85 5.50
C GLU A 140 -1.74 4.24 4.41
N GLU A 141 -0.45 4.57 4.36
CA GLU A 141 0.52 4.00 3.40
C GLU A 141 0.57 2.47 3.53
N TYR A 142 0.60 1.95 4.75
CA TYR A 142 0.55 0.51 5.00
C TYR A 142 -0.79 -0.11 4.56
N ALA A 143 -1.92 0.53 4.87
CA ALA A 143 -3.24 0.03 4.48
C ALA A 143 -3.37 -0.05 2.95
N VAL A 144 -2.96 1.01 2.23
CA VAL A 144 -2.93 1.05 0.76
C VAL A 144 -2.00 -0.03 0.21
N ALA A 145 -0.80 -0.20 0.77
CA ALA A 145 0.13 -1.25 0.35
C ALA A 145 -0.43 -2.67 0.60
N ALA A 146 -1.24 -2.84 1.64
CA ALA A 146 -1.98 -4.07 1.93
C ALA A 146 -3.30 -4.21 1.13
N GLY A 147 -3.61 -3.23 0.26
CA GLY A 147 -4.81 -3.14 -0.55
C GLY A 147 -6.08 -2.86 0.25
N VAL A 148 -5.98 -2.51 1.53
CA VAL A 148 -7.10 -2.22 2.44
C VAL A 148 -7.59 -0.80 2.19
N ASP A 149 -8.88 -0.68 1.88
CA ASP A 149 -9.54 0.62 1.78
C ASP A 149 -10.06 1.02 3.16
N LEU A 150 -9.47 2.07 3.74
CA LEU A 150 -9.84 2.59 5.05
C LEU A 150 -11.15 3.38 4.94
N GLN A 151 -12.12 3.11 5.82
CA GLN A 151 -13.43 3.75 5.72
C GLN A 151 -13.37 5.29 5.82
N PRO A 152 -14.34 6.01 5.22
CA PRO A 152 -14.42 7.47 5.27
C PRO A 152 -14.43 8.09 6.68
N ALA A 153 -14.82 7.35 7.72
CA ALA A 153 -14.82 7.83 9.11
C ALA A 153 -13.40 8.08 9.69
N LEU A 154 -12.37 7.58 9.02
CA LEU A 154 -10.95 7.68 9.40
C LEU A 154 -10.24 8.84 8.69
N GLN A 155 -10.99 9.60 7.88
CA GLN A 155 -10.53 10.74 7.10
C GLN A 155 -10.29 11.98 7.98
N LEU A 156 -9.33 11.92 8.89
CA LEU A 156 -8.88 13.06 9.71
C LEU A 156 -8.50 14.29 8.87
N TRP A 157 -8.21 14.10 7.59
CA TRP A 157 -7.98 15.16 6.61
C TRP A 157 -9.17 16.12 6.42
N LEU A 158 -10.41 15.67 6.71
CA LEU A 158 -11.61 16.51 6.66
C LEU A 158 -11.91 17.23 7.98
N GLN A 159 -11.35 16.77 9.10
CA GLN A 159 -11.63 17.32 10.44
C GLN A 159 -10.35 17.50 11.28
N PRO A 160 -9.45 18.42 10.88
CA PRO A 160 -8.17 18.60 11.57
C PRO A 160 -8.32 19.09 13.02
N ASP A 161 -9.47 19.71 13.36
CA ASP A 161 -9.83 20.10 14.72
C ASP A 161 -9.91 18.90 15.67
N ARG A 162 -10.18 17.68 15.17
CA ARG A 162 -10.16 16.47 15.98
C ARG A 162 -8.78 16.15 16.53
N VAL A 163 -7.70 16.41 15.76
CA VAL A 163 -6.32 16.20 16.23
C VAL A 163 -5.96 17.19 17.33
N TRP A 164 -6.42 18.44 17.22
CA TRP A 164 -6.20 19.46 18.26
C TRP A 164 -6.97 19.21 19.54
N ARG A 165 -8.15 18.58 19.46
CA ARG A 165 -8.94 18.18 20.63
C ARG A 165 -8.37 16.94 21.34
N MET A 166 -7.35 16.29 20.79
CA MET A 166 -6.64 15.22 21.48
C MET A 166 -5.63 15.83 22.46
N TYR A 167 -6.07 16.05 23.70
CA TYR A 167 -5.26 16.71 24.73
C TYR A 167 -4.30 15.79 25.49
N SER A 168 -4.14 14.53 25.04
CA SER A 168 -3.24 13.58 25.71
C SER A 168 -2.65 12.55 24.75
N VAL A 169 -1.45 12.08 25.09
CA VAL A 169 -0.80 10.93 24.44
C VAL A 169 -1.71 9.72 24.43
N GLN A 170 -2.44 9.49 25.53
CA GLN A 170 -3.35 8.35 25.65
C GLN A 170 -4.47 8.41 24.60
N SER A 171 -5.18 9.54 24.51
CA SER A 171 -6.28 9.72 23.55
C SER A 171 -5.82 9.58 22.10
N ALA A 172 -4.68 10.17 21.75
CA ALA A 172 -4.10 10.04 20.42
C ALA A 172 -3.63 8.61 20.13
N SER A 173 -3.00 7.95 21.10
CA SER A 173 -2.57 6.56 20.95
C SER A 173 -3.76 5.61 20.79
N ASP A 174 -4.83 5.77 21.55
CA ASP A 174 -6.01 4.91 21.46
C ASP A 174 -6.70 5.05 20.10
N TYR A 175 -6.78 6.28 19.59
CA TYR A 175 -7.31 6.54 18.26
C TYR A 175 -6.42 5.92 17.15
N LEU A 176 -5.10 6.15 17.18
CA LEU A 176 -4.20 5.54 16.20
C LEU A 176 -4.25 4.01 16.29
N MET A 177 -4.41 3.46 17.49
CA MET A 177 -4.54 2.02 17.68
C MET A 177 -5.89 1.47 17.19
N SER A 178 -6.99 2.23 17.24
CA SER A 178 -8.23 1.78 16.62
C SER A 178 -8.07 1.64 15.10
N LEU A 179 -7.33 2.56 14.47
CA LEU A 179 -6.98 2.46 13.04
C LEU A 179 -6.10 1.25 12.76
N VAL A 180 -5.02 1.08 13.53
CA VAL A 180 -4.11 -0.06 13.38
C VAL A 180 -4.90 -1.36 13.51
N ASN A 181 -5.75 -1.49 14.52
CA ASN A 181 -6.54 -2.69 14.74
C ASN A 181 -7.52 -2.96 13.58
N GLU A 182 -8.17 -1.92 13.04
CA GLU A 182 -9.05 -2.07 11.88
C GLU A 182 -8.29 -2.55 10.65
N VAL A 183 -7.14 -1.93 10.33
CA VAL A 183 -6.27 -2.36 9.22
C VAL A 183 -5.81 -3.80 9.44
N LEU A 184 -5.29 -4.12 10.62
CA LEU A 184 -4.80 -5.46 10.93
C LEU A 184 -5.92 -6.51 10.87
N GLN A 185 -7.13 -6.16 11.31
CA GLN A 185 -8.29 -7.05 11.22
C GLN A 185 -8.72 -7.26 9.77
N GLU A 186 -8.71 -6.22 8.93
CA GLU A 186 -9.06 -6.35 7.52
C GLU A 186 -7.98 -7.11 6.73
N VAL A 187 -6.70 -6.88 7.04
CA VAL A 187 -5.59 -7.70 6.55
C VAL A 187 -5.77 -9.16 6.99
N ALA A 188 -6.09 -9.42 8.26
CA ALA A 188 -6.34 -10.76 8.77
C ALA A 188 -7.57 -11.41 8.14
N ASN A 189 -8.63 -10.65 7.87
CA ASN A 189 -9.84 -11.10 7.15
C ASN A 189 -9.52 -11.42 5.69
N ARG A 190 -8.66 -10.65 5.05
CA ARG A 190 -8.14 -10.95 3.71
C ARG A 190 -7.28 -12.21 3.72
N VAL A 191 -6.39 -12.36 4.70
CA VAL A 191 -5.63 -13.60 4.92
C VAL A 191 -6.55 -14.79 5.25
N ARG A 192 -7.69 -14.57 5.92
CA ARG A 192 -8.74 -15.58 6.10
C ARG A 192 -9.52 -15.85 4.82
N LYS A 193 -9.79 -14.85 3.98
CA LYS A 193 -10.28 -15.02 2.61
C LYS A 193 -9.23 -15.72 1.74
N VAL A 194 -7.94 -15.66 2.07
CA VAL A 194 -6.88 -16.49 1.49
C VAL A 194 -6.94 -17.95 2.00
N LYS A 195 -7.84 -18.31 2.94
CA LYS A 195 -8.32 -19.70 3.04
C LYS A 195 -9.29 -20.08 1.90
N SER A 196 -9.61 -19.15 1.01
CA SER A 196 -10.06 -19.42 -0.37
C SER A 196 -8.88 -19.57 -1.33
N SER A 197 -7.62 -19.59 -0.87
CA SER A 197 -6.46 -19.88 -1.73
C SER A 197 -6.55 -21.28 -2.30
N GLU A 198 -7.20 -22.25 -1.62
CA GLU A 198 -7.54 -23.52 -2.25
C GLU A 198 -8.49 -23.34 -3.45
N ALA A 199 -9.47 -22.43 -3.37
CA ALA A 199 -10.41 -22.15 -4.45
C ALA A 199 -9.74 -21.39 -5.61
N LEU A 200 -8.93 -20.36 -5.31
CA LEU A 200 -8.11 -19.67 -6.31
C LEU A 200 -7.12 -20.64 -6.98
N ALA A 201 -6.41 -21.46 -6.20
CA ALA A 201 -5.52 -22.47 -6.75
C ALA A 201 -6.30 -23.52 -7.55
N ALA A 202 -7.53 -23.88 -7.18
CA ALA A 202 -8.36 -24.76 -7.98
C ALA A 202 -8.74 -24.14 -9.34
N ASP A 203 -9.10 -22.86 -9.37
CA ASP A 203 -9.41 -22.17 -10.62
C ASP A 203 -8.18 -21.96 -11.49
N VAL A 204 -7.04 -21.57 -10.91
CA VAL A 204 -5.77 -21.46 -11.64
C VAL A 204 -5.34 -22.82 -12.19
N ARG A 205 -5.46 -23.91 -11.40
CA ARG A 205 -5.17 -25.27 -11.88
C ARG A 205 -6.02 -25.64 -13.08
N ARG A 206 -7.33 -25.35 -13.04
CA ARG A 206 -8.24 -25.59 -14.16
C ARG A 206 -7.84 -24.78 -15.39
N PHE A 207 -7.55 -23.49 -15.21
CA PHE A 207 -7.09 -22.63 -16.28
C PHE A 207 -5.80 -23.18 -16.92
N LEU A 208 -4.82 -23.60 -16.13
CA LEU A 208 -3.59 -24.19 -16.66
C LEU A 208 -3.86 -25.51 -17.38
N GLU A 209 -4.78 -26.34 -16.88
CA GLU A 209 -5.19 -27.59 -17.53
C GLU A 209 -5.82 -27.36 -18.91
N GLU A 210 -6.55 -26.26 -19.07
CA GLU A 210 -7.22 -25.90 -20.33
C GLU A 210 -6.29 -25.17 -21.31
N ASN A 211 -5.20 -24.58 -20.82
CA ASN A 211 -4.36 -23.64 -21.58
C ASN A 211 -2.87 -24.01 -21.61
N TYR A 212 -2.49 -25.21 -21.18
CA TYR A 212 -1.07 -25.59 -21.00
C TYR A 212 -0.23 -25.50 -22.28
N MET A 213 -0.85 -25.67 -23.45
CA MET A 213 -0.18 -25.66 -24.76
C MET A 213 0.32 -24.28 -25.17
N TYR A 214 -0.19 -23.20 -24.57
CA TYR A 214 0.22 -21.83 -24.87
C TYR A 214 1.45 -21.40 -24.09
N ASP A 215 2.14 -20.38 -24.59
CA ASP A 215 3.24 -19.73 -23.87
C ASP A 215 2.69 -18.89 -22.72
N LEU A 216 2.58 -19.52 -21.55
CA LEU A 216 2.06 -18.90 -20.33
C LEU A 216 3.19 -18.55 -19.39
N THR A 217 3.30 -17.27 -19.04
CA THR A 217 4.19 -16.80 -17.97
C THR A 217 3.43 -16.68 -16.65
N LEU A 218 4.19 -16.68 -15.55
CA LEU A 218 3.65 -16.36 -14.22
C LEU A 218 2.95 -15.00 -14.21
N GLN A 219 3.47 -14.03 -14.96
CA GLN A 219 2.92 -12.68 -15.04
C GLN A 219 1.57 -12.66 -15.73
N ASP A 220 1.42 -13.35 -16.87
CA ASP A 220 0.15 -13.40 -17.61
C ASP A 220 -1.00 -13.92 -16.74
N VAL A 221 -0.70 -14.98 -15.96
CA VAL A 221 -1.71 -15.59 -15.08
C VAL A 221 -1.97 -14.70 -13.86
N ALA A 222 -0.94 -14.08 -13.27
CA ALA A 222 -1.15 -13.15 -12.17
C ALA A 222 -2.05 -11.96 -12.59
N GLU A 223 -1.81 -11.39 -13.76
CA GLU A 223 -2.59 -10.28 -14.32
C GLU A 223 -4.05 -10.70 -14.60
N ARG A 224 -4.28 -11.89 -15.16
CA ARG A 224 -5.63 -12.43 -15.42
C ARG A 224 -6.49 -12.48 -14.16
N TYR A 225 -5.88 -12.79 -13.02
CA TYR A 225 -6.57 -12.89 -11.73
C TYR A 225 -6.42 -11.62 -10.88
N HIS A 226 -5.94 -10.52 -11.46
CA HIS A 226 -5.76 -9.21 -10.81
C HIS A 226 -4.86 -9.25 -9.56
N TYR A 227 -3.82 -10.08 -9.57
CA TYR A 227 -2.84 -10.17 -8.50
C TYR A 227 -1.50 -9.58 -8.92
N ASN A 228 -0.76 -9.05 -7.94
CA ASN A 228 0.66 -8.81 -8.13
C ASN A 228 1.41 -10.14 -8.28
N VAL A 229 2.44 -10.15 -9.12
CA VAL A 229 3.19 -11.37 -9.51
C VAL A 229 3.82 -12.08 -8.30
N SER A 230 4.45 -11.33 -7.39
CA SER A 230 5.14 -11.89 -6.22
C SER A 230 4.17 -12.60 -5.27
N TYR A 231 3.02 -11.98 -5.01
CA TYR A 231 1.96 -12.52 -4.16
C TYR A 231 1.32 -13.74 -4.81
N PHE A 232 1.04 -13.68 -6.12
CA PHE A 232 0.51 -14.82 -6.85
C PHE A 232 1.45 -16.03 -6.78
N ALA A 233 2.76 -15.83 -6.98
CA ALA A 233 3.75 -16.90 -6.88
C ALA A 233 3.80 -17.54 -5.48
N GLU A 234 3.74 -16.71 -4.44
CA GLU A 234 3.74 -17.18 -3.06
C GLU A 234 2.47 -17.99 -2.74
N VAL A 235 1.31 -17.45 -3.11
CA VAL A 235 0.01 -18.11 -2.91
C VAL A 235 -0.07 -19.43 -3.68
N PHE A 236 0.32 -19.44 -4.96
CA PHE A 236 0.30 -20.63 -5.80
C PHE A 236 1.23 -21.71 -5.26
N ARG A 237 2.46 -21.35 -4.85
CA ARG A 237 3.42 -22.29 -4.27
C ARG A 237 2.94 -22.82 -2.92
N ARG A 238 2.34 -21.98 -2.08
CA ARG A 238 1.78 -22.42 -0.80
C ARG A 238 0.63 -23.41 -0.99
N ALA A 239 -0.21 -23.19 -2.00
CA ALA A 239 -1.36 -24.04 -2.28
C ALA A 239 -1.02 -25.35 -3.02
N THR A 240 0.00 -25.34 -3.89
CA THR A 240 0.37 -26.49 -4.74
C THR A 240 1.63 -27.23 -4.28
N GLY A 241 2.44 -26.60 -3.42
CA GLY A 241 3.76 -27.09 -3.04
C GLY A 241 4.84 -26.90 -4.11
N LYS A 242 4.51 -26.30 -5.27
CA LYS A 242 5.39 -26.22 -6.46
C LYS A 242 5.45 -24.80 -7.00
N THR A 243 6.54 -24.47 -7.69
CA THR A 243 6.56 -23.23 -8.48
C THR A 243 5.62 -23.33 -9.68
N PHE A 244 5.20 -22.18 -10.22
CA PHE A 244 4.35 -22.13 -11.41
C PHE A 244 4.93 -22.91 -12.59
N VAL A 245 6.23 -22.71 -12.86
CA VAL A 245 6.94 -23.36 -13.98
C VAL A 245 7.01 -24.87 -13.79
N GLU A 246 7.27 -25.35 -12.57
CA GLU A 246 7.26 -26.78 -12.27
C GLU A 246 5.87 -27.38 -12.49
N TYR A 247 4.83 -26.72 -11.99
CA TYR A 247 3.45 -27.19 -12.12
C TYR A 247 2.98 -27.24 -13.59
N LEU A 248 3.23 -26.19 -14.36
CA LEU A 248 2.92 -26.16 -15.79
C LEU A 248 3.70 -27.23 -16.56
N THR A 249 4.98 -27.43 -16.22
CA THR A 249 5.80 -28.49 -16.83
C THR A 249 5.19 -29.88 -16.58
N GLU A 250 4.70 -30.15 -15.37
CA GLU A 250 4.09 -31.43 -15.04
C GLU A 250 2.80 -31.69 -15.82
N ILE A 251 1.94 -30.68 -15.98
CA ILE A 251 0.74 -30.78 -16.82
C ILE A 251 1.14 -31.16 -18.25
N ARG A 252 2.06 -30.39 -18.85
CA ARG A 252 2.55 -30.63 -20.21
C ARG A 252 3.14 -32.03 -20.38
N MET A 253 3.88 -32.52 -19.38
CA MET A 253 4.49 -33.85 -19.39
C MET A 253 3.45 -34.97 -19.30
N ARG A 254 2.38 -34.78 -18.52
CA ARG A 254 1.27 -35.74 -18.45
C ARG A 254 0.54 -35.83 -19.80
N HIS A 255 0.18 -34.70 -20.39
CA HIS A 255 -0.43 -34.66 -21.73
C HIS A 255 0.49 -35.25 -22.80
N ALA A 256 1.81 -35.01 -22.72
CA ALA A 256 2.77 -35.62 -23.63
C ALA A 256 2.76 -37.15 -23.52
N ALA A 257 2.72 -37.71 -22.31
CA ALA A 257 2.68 -39.16 -22.10
C ALA A 257 1.41 -39.79 -22.67
N GLU A 258 0.28 -39.08 -22.66
CA GLU A 258 -0.97 -39.50 -23.29
C GLU A 258 -0.86 -39.48 -24.82
N LEU A 259 -0.38 -38.38 -25.40
CA LEU A 259 -0.18 -38.25 -26.86
C LEU A 259 0.83 -39.28 -27.41
N LEU A 260 1.83 -39.69 -26.61
CA LEU A 260 2.81 -40.69 -27.02
C LEU A 260 2.22 -42.09 -27.26
N ARG A 261 1.00 -42.35 -26.78
CA ARG A 261 0.26 -43.60 -27.04
C ARG A 261 -0.21 -43.72 -28.48
N ASP A 262 -0.38 -42.60 -29.18
CA ASP A 262 -0.73 -42.57 -30.59
C ASP A 262 0.56 -42.53 -31.43
N GLU A 263 0.76 -43.58 -32.22
CA GLU A 263 1.94 -43.75 -33.08
C GLU A 263 1.94 -42.81 -34.28
N SER A 264 0.76 -42.34 -34.71
CA SER A 264 0.63 -41.43 -35.83
C SER A 264 1.17 -40.02 -35.52
N ILE A 265 1.28 -39.68 -34.23
CA ILE A 265 1.78 -38.38 -33.78
C ILE A 265 3.31 -38.43 -33.68
N SER A 266 3.99 -37.59 -34.46
CA SER A 266 5.45 -37.47 -34.41
C SER A 266 5.92 -36.87 -33.08
N LEU A 267 7.16 -37.16 -32.64
CA LEU A 267 7.72 -36.54 -31.42
C LEU A 267 7.82 -35.01 -31.52
N ALA A 268 8.03 -34.48 -32.72
CA ALA A 268 8.01 -33.05 -32.96
C ALA A 268 6.62 -32.46 -32.70
N SER A 269 5.57 -33.13 -33.22
CA SER A 269 4.18 -32.75 -32.99
C SER A 269 3.78 -32.88 -31.52
N VAL A 270 4.24 -33.91 -30.80
CA VAL A 270 4.00 -34.01 -29.35
C VAL A 270 4.61 -32.83 -28.60
N ALA A 271 5.84 -32.43 -28.93
CA ALA A 271 6.48 -31.28 -28.29
C ALA A 271 5.71 -29.99 -28.55
N GLU A 272 5.29 -29.76 -29.80
CA GLU A 272 4.50 -28.60 -30.20
C GLU A 272 3.12 -28.55 -29.52
N LEU A 273 2.35 -29.65 -29.57
CA LEU A 273 1.02 -29.76 -28.98
C LEU A 273 1.03 -29.65 -27.44
N THR A 274 2.19 -29.84 -26.81
CA THR A 274 2.37 -29.69 -25.36
C THR A 274 3.08 -28.38 -24.98
N GLY A 275 3.24 -27.45 -25.91
CA GLY A 275 3.73 -26.09 -25.65
C GLY A 275 5.24 -25.99 -25.45
N PHE A 276 6.02 -26.91 -26.03
CA PHE A 276 7.49 -26.82 -26.06
C PHE A 276 7.99 -26.31 -27.41
N ALA A 277 8.73 -25.20 -27.39
CA ALA A 277 9.34 -24.63 -28.59
C ALA A 277 10.48 -25.47 -29.21
N SER A 278 10.99 -26.48 -28.48
CA SER A 278 12.11 -27.31 -28.94
C SER A 278 11.93 -28.77 -28.53
N VAL A 279 12.06 -29.65 -29.52
CA VAL A 279 12.03 -31.12 -29.34
C VAL A 279 13.15 -31.61 -28.44
N SER A 280 14.34 -31.01 -28.53
CA SER A 280 15.48 -31.35 -27.66
C SER A 280 15.20 -30.98 -26.20
N TYR A 281 14.61 -29.80 -25.97
CA TYR A 281 14.27 -29.36 -24.62
C TYR A 281 13.15 -30.22 -24.01
N PHE A 282 12.10 -30.49 -24.80
CA PHE A 282 11.05 -31.43 -24.46
C PHE A 282 11.62 -32.80 -24.08
N SER A 283 12.43 -33.41 -24.94
CA SER A 283 12.97 -34.77 -24.72
C SER A 283 13.82 -34.84 -23.45
N SER A 284 14.62 -33.81 -23.19
CA SER A 284 15.45 -33.70 -21.98
C SER A 284 14.60 -33.62 -20.72
N LYS A 285 13.53 -32.80 -20.75
CA LYS A 285 12.57 -32.67 -19.65
C LYS A 285 11.77 -33.95 -19.43
N PHE A 286 11.30 -34.58 -20.50
CA PHE A 286 10.55 -35.83 -20.44
C PHE A 286 11.37 -36.95 -19.78
N LYS A 287 12.65 -37.10 -20.20
CA LYS A 287 13.56 -38.06 -19.57
C LYS A 287 13.77 -37.79 -18.09
N ARG A 288 13.85 -36.51 -17.68
CA ARG A 288 13.95 -36.15 -16.27
C ARG A 288 12.68 -36.49 -15.48
N CYS A 289 11.50 -36.34 -16.08
CA CYS A 289 10.22 -36.62 -15.43
C CYS A 289 9.88 -38.11 -15.36
N PHE A 290 10.17 -38.88 -16.42
CA PHE A 290 9.76 -40.30 -16.55
C PHE A 290 10.92 -41.31 -16.49
N GLY A 291 12.16 -40.85 -16.38
CA GLY A 291 13.36 -41.69 -16.32
C GLY A 291 13.82 -42.27 -17.66
N VAL A 292 13.01 -42.15 -18.71
CA VAL A 292 13.29 -42.65 -20.07
C VAL A 292 12.96 -41.61 -21.13
N THR A 293 13.58 -41.71 -22.30
CA THR A 293 13.27 -40.81 -23.43
C THR A 293 11.84 -41.00 -23.95
N PRO A 294 11.25 -40.00 -24.62
CA PRO A 294 9.93 -40.14 -25.25
C PRO A 294 9.83 -41.36 -26.20
N SER A 295 10.88 -41.61 -26.99
CA SER A 295 10.94 -42.76 -27.92
C SER A 295 10.97 -44.10 -27.18
N GLU A 296 11.74 -44.20 -26.10
CA GLU A 296 11.77 -45.39 -25.24
C GLU A 296 10.44 -45.61 -24.54
N TYR A 297 9.81 -44.53 -24.06
CA TYR A 297 8.50 -44.58 -23.41
C TYR A 297 7.44 -45.12 -24.37
N ARG A 298 7.39 -44.60 -25.61
CA ARG A 298 6.49 -45.09 -26.66
C ARG A 298 6.69 -46.57 -26.95
N ARG A 299 7.95 -47.01 -27.14
CA ARG A 299 8.25 -48.42 -27.41
C ARG A 299 7.81 -49.36 -26.27
N LYS A 300 7.90 -48.91 -25.01
CA LYS A 300 7.43 -49.69 -23.85
C LYS A 300 5.91 -49.81 -23.75
N LEU A 301 5.15 -48.89 -24.35
CA LEU A 301 3.69 -48.99 -24.39
C LEU A 301 3.20 -50.01 -25.43
N GLN A 302 4.08 -50.40 -26.35
CA GLN A 302 3.80 -51.30 -27.48
C GLN A 302 4.23 -52.75 -27.22
N SER A 303 4.98 -53.00 -26.14
CA SER A 303 5.41 -54.33 -25.68
C SER A 303 4.41 -54.93 -24.71
#